data_AF-A0A024H2I1-F1
#
_entry.id   AF-A0A024H2I1-F1
#
_cell.length_a   1.000
_cell.length_b   1.000
_cell.length_c   1.000
_cell.angle_alpha   90.00
_cell.angle_beta   90.00
_cell.angle_gamma   90.00
#
_symmetry.space_group_name_H-M   'P 1'
#
loop_
_entity.id
_entity.type
_entity.pdbx_description
1 polymer ?
#
loop_
_entity_poly.entity_id
_entity_poly.type
_entity_poly.pdbx_seq_one_letter_code
_entity_poly.pdbx_strand_id
1 'polypeptide(L)'
;MEAGYHDPQKFRYSLGAFLSAYGSISEILSKELEANGRWADWKKHLATLPPEITVNEYGPALTRARNINVHQKSVFAGSNCQIGLYRGRRHKLSIASDIDWDISSAELIDRLWDSEFGGMMLDKEHSAIGEQYGVRRVYRLRKISDELPDQDKDLDVLEIVRRALLRTHDLLGFTHTMDGQVVGLLSGEEVANSLTYAQVTILLESDVRPELLQLWNWPDLGEELLPIPNF
;
A
#
# COMPACT_ATOMS: atom_id res chain seq x y z
N MET A 1 -3.13 1.65 -7.73
CA MET A 1 -3.60 1.73 -6.33
C MET A 1 -2.72 2.69 -5.52
N GLU A 2 -1.41 2.47 -5.49
CA GLU A 2 -0.44 3.32 -4.79
C GLU A 2 -0.48 4.80 -5.21
N ALA A 3 -0.53 5.09 -6.52
CA ALA A 3 -0.67 6.45 -7.04
C ALA A 3 -1.94 7.20 -6.56
N GLY A 4 -2.98 6.48 -6.15
CA GLY A 4 -4.22 7.06 -5.63
C GLY A 4 -4.32 7.00 -4.11
N TYR A 5 -3.30 6.54 -3.39
CA TYR A 5 -3.39 6.16 -1.97
C TYR A 5 -3.82 7.33 -1.07
N HIS A 6 -3.33 8.53 -1.35
CA HIS A 6 -3.59 9.72 -0.56
C HIS A 6 -4.90 10.46 -0.91
N ASP A 7 -5.64 9.95 -1.90
CA ASP A 7 -6.98 10.39 -2.28
C ASP A 7 -7.96 9.23 -1.96
N PRO A 8 -8.78 9.35 -0.90
CA PRO A 8 -9.67 8.27 -0.47
C PRO A 8 -10.57 7.73 -1.59
N GLN A 9 -11.03 8.59 -2.50
CA GLN A 9 -11.92 8.20 -3.59
C GLN A 9 -11.14 7.43 -4.67
N LYS A 10 -9.99 7.95 -5.12
CA LYS A 10 -9.13 7.25 -6.09
C LYS A 10 -8.61 5.92 -5.53
N PHE A 11 -8.20 5.90 -4.28
CA PHE A 11 -7.74 4.69 -3.60
C PHE A 11 -8.85 3.63 -3.58
N ARG A 12 -10.06 4.02 -3.17
CA ARG A 12 -11.22 3.14 -3.11
C ARG A 12 -11.54 2.49 -4.45
N TYR A 13 -11.61 3.27 -5.53
CA TYR A 13 -11.87 2.72 -6.86
C TYR A 13 -10.74 1.79 -7.32
N SER A 14 -9.49 2.19 -7.10
CA SER A 14 -8.32 1.38 -7.43
C SER A 14 -8.32 0.05 -6.67
N LEU A 15 -8.67 0.07 -5.38
CA LEU A 15 -8.76 -1.12 -4.54
C LEU A 15 -9.88 -2.04 -5.00
N GLY A 16 -11.06 -1.51 -5.32
CA GLY A 16 -12.16 -2.31 -5.87
C GLY A 16 -11.82 -2.98 -7.20
N ALA A 17 -11.15 -2.25 -8.11
CA ALA A 17 -10.64 -2.80 -9.36
C ALA A 17 -9.58 -3.88 -9.11
N PHE A 18 -8.65 -3.64 -8.17
CA PHE A 18 -7.63 -4.60 -7.78
C PHE A 18 -8.26 -5.90 -7.24
N LEU A 19 -9.17 -5.83 -6.26
CA LEU A 19 -9.80 -7.01 -5.66
C LEU A 19 -10.56 -7.83 -6.72
N SER A 20 -11.17 -7.16 -7.70
CA SER A 20 -11.85 -7.82 -8.82
C SER A 20 -10.88 -8.55 -9.76
N ALA A 21 -9.76 -7.90 -10.10
CA ALA A 21 -8.72 -8.49 -10.95
C ALA A 21 -7.99 -9.64 -10.23
N TYR A 22 -7.63 -9.44 -8.96
CA TYR A 22 -6.89 -10.41 -8.15
C TYR A 22 -7.63 -11.75 -8.03
N GLY A 23 -8.94 -11.70 -7.76
CA GLY A 23 -9.76 -12.92 -7.68
C GLY A 23 -9.85 -13.70 -9.01
N SER A 24 -9.50 -13.08 -10.14
CA SER A 24 -9.52 -13.73 -11.46
C SER A 24 -8.23 -14.51 -11.76
N ILE A 25 -7.12 -14.25 -11.05
CA ILE A 25 -5.82 -14.85 -11.34
C ILE A 25 -5.87 -16.38 -11.19
N SER A 26 -6.39 -16.87 -10.07
CA SER A 26 -6.49 -18.32 -9.82
C SER A 26 -7.44 -18.99 -10.82
N GLU A 27 -8.52 -18.32 -11.21
CA GLU A 27 -9.46 -18.85 -12.20
C GLU A 27 -8.82 -18.97 -13.59
N ILE A 28 -8.07 -17.96 -14.02
CA ILE A 28 -7.32 -17.99 -15.28
C ILE A 28 -6.31 -19.14 -15.26
N LEU A 29 -5.51 -19.25 -14.20
CA LEU A 29 -4.52 -20.31 -14.07
C LEU A 29 -5.17 -21.70 -14.15
N SER A 30 -6.26 -21.93 -13.41
CA SER A 30 -6.98 -23.21 -13.44
C SER A 30 -7.48 -23.53 -14.85
N LYS A 31 -8.11 -22.57 -15.54
CA LYS A 31 -8.63 -22.79 -16.89
C LYS A 31 -7.52 -23.07 -17.91
N GLU A 32 -6.40 -22.36 -17.84
CA GLU A 32 -5.24 -22.60 -18.70
C GLU A 32 -4.65 -24.00 -18.48
N LEU A 33 -4.49 -24.43 -17.24
CA LEU A 33 -3.98 -25.75 -16.91
C LEU A 33 -4.95 -26.87 -17.32
N GLU A 34 -6.26 -26.65 -17.17
CA GLU A 34 -7.30 -27.59 -17.62
C GLU A 34 -7.35 -27.70 -19.14
N ALA A 35 -7.33 -26.57 -19.86
CA ALA A 35 -7.33 -26.52 -21.32
C ALA A 35 -6.12 -27.27 -21.92
N ASN A 36 -4.98 -27.22 -21.25
CA ASN A 36 -3.76 -27.92 -21.66
C ASN A 36 -3.67 -29.36 -21.11
N GLY A 37 -4.66 -29.85 -20.36
CA GLY A 37 -4.66 -31.20 -19.79
C GLY A 37 -3.65 -31.43 -18.66
N ARG A 38 -3.09 -30.35 -18.07
CA ARG A 38 -1.98 -30.39 -17.10
C ARG A 38 -2.41 -30.18 -15.66
N TRP A 39 -3.70 -30.00 -15.40
CA TRP A 39 -4.22 -29.75 -14.06
C TRP A 39 -3.84 -30.83 -13.04
N ALA A 40 -3.87 -32.10 -13.44
CA ALA A 40 -3.47 -33.21 -12.58
C ALA A 40 -1.97 -33.17 -12.24
N ASP A 41 -1.12 -32.80 -13.21
CA ASP A 41 0.32 -32.70 -13.03
C ASP A 41 0.69 -31.50 -12.17
N TRP A 42 -0.01 -30.38 -12.34
CA TRP A 42 0.13 -29.22 -11.47
C TRP A 42 -0.18 -29.56 -10.02
N LYS A 43 -1.29 -30.26 -9.73
CA LYS A 43 -1.62 -30.68 -8.37
C LYS A 43 -0.54 -31.57 -7.75
N LYS A 44 0.04 -32.48 -8.54
CA LYS A 44 1.15 -33.33 -8.08
C LYS A 44 2.40 -32.48 -7.81
N HIS A 45 2.73 -31.55 -8.70
CA HIS A 45 3.87 -30.64 -8.53
C HIS A 45 3.71 -29.77 -7.28
N LEU A 46 2.54 -29.14 -7.10
CA LEU A 46 2.22 -28.31 -5.95
C LEU A 46 2.36 -29.08 -4.63
N ALA A 47 2.00 -30.36 -4.60
CA ALA A 47 2.15 -31.21 -3.42
C ALA A 47 3.61 -31.53 -3.05
N THR A 48 4.57 -31.31 -3.96
CA THR A 48 6.00 -31.45 -3.68
C THR A 48 6.63 -30.19 -3.10
N LEU A 49 5.94 -29.05 -3.19
CA LEU A 49 6.44 -27.76 -2.71
C LEU A 49 6.10 -27.56 -1.22
N PRO A 50 6.93 -26.81 -0.47
CA PRO A 50 6.64 -26.49 0.92
C PRO A 50 5.31 -25.75 1.10
N PRO A 51 4.48 -26.12 2.09
CA PRO A 51 3.23 -25.42 2.40
C PRO A 51 3.42 -23.92 2.65
N GLU A 52 4.53 -23.53 3.27
CA GLU A 52 4.87 -22.15 3.63
C GLU A 52 5.05 -21.24 2.41
N ILE A 53 5.28 -21.84 1.24
CA ILE A 53 5.48 -21.12 -0.02
C ILE A 53 4.22 -21.19 -0.88
N THR A 54 3.46 -22.28 -0.78
CA THR A 54 2.28 -22.53 -1.61
C THR A 54 0.99 -21.95 -1.03
N VAL A 55 0.94 -21.74 0.28
CA VAL A 55 -0.20 -21.11 0.94
C VAL A 55 -0.04 -19.60 0.86
N ASN A 56 -1.06 -18.94 0.31
CA ASN A 56 -1.21 -17.50 0.37
C ASN A 56 -2.29 -17.17 1.41
N GLU A 57 -1.87 -16.88 2.64
CA GLU A 57 -2.74 -16.56 3.77
C GLU A 57 -3.60 -15.30 3.54
N TYR A 58 -3.11 -14.36 2.74
CA TYR A 58 -3.79 -13.11 2.42
C TYR A 58 -4.82 -13.25 1.28
N GLY A 59 -4.59 -14.20 0.37
CA GLY A 59 -5.38 -14.40 -0.84
C GLY A 59 -6.88 -14.64 -0.59
N PRO A 60 -7.27 -15.56 0.31
CA PRO A 60 -8.66 -15.80 0.64
C PRO A 60 -9.38 -14.54 1.15
N ALA A 61 -8.72 -13.73 1.98
CA ALA A 61 -9.28 -12.50 2.52
C ALA A 61 -9.56 -11.46 1.43
N LEU A 62 -8.62 -11.28 0.50
CA LEU A 62 -8.79 -10.38 -0.64
C LEU A 62 -9.90 -10.84 -1.60
N THR A 63 -9.95 -12.15 -1.91
CA THR A 63 -10.97 -12.69 -2.82
C THR A 63 -12.37 -12.58 -2.23
N ARG A 64 -12.55 -12.84 -0.92
CA ARG A 64 -13.86 -12.67 -0.25
C ARG A 64 -14.24 -11.20 -0.10
N ALA A 65 -13.27 -10.30 0.04
CA ALA A 65 -13.49 -8.86 0.09
C ALA A 65 -14.07 -8.28 -1.21
N ARG A 66 -14.00 -8.99 -2.35
CA ARG A 66 -14.61 -8.59 -3.63
C ARG A 66 -16.11 -8.31 -3.53
N ASN A 67 -16.83 -9.06 -2.68
CA ASN A 67 -18.29 -8.92 -2.51
C ASN A 67 -18.69 -7.77 -1.56
N ILE A 68 -17.72 -6.98 -1.11
CA ILE A 68 -18.00 -5.82 -0.28
C ILE A 68 -18.44 -4.69 -1.20
N ASN A 69 -19.74 -4.36 -1.17
CA ASN A 69 -20.15 -3.03 -1.58
C ASN A 69 -19.34 -2.05 -0.74
N VAL A 70 -18.44 -1.33 -1.41
CA VAL A 70 -17.50 -0.41 -0.78
C VAL A 70 -18.29 0.83 -0.34
N HIS A 71 -19.21 0.70 0.63
CA HIS A 71 -19.97 1.82 1.17
C HIS A 71 -19.02 2.70 1.99
N GLN A 72 -18.98 4.01 1.67
CA GLN A 72 -17.95 4.97 2.07
C GLN A 72 -17.50 4.88 3.54
N LYS A 73 -18.44 4.68 4.48
CA LYS A 73 -18.17 4.71 5.92
C LYS A 73 -17.74 3.37 6.53
N SER A 74 -18.23 2.25 6.02
CA SER A 74 -17.94 0.93 6.63
C SER A 74 -16.58 0.37 6.23
N VAL A 75 -16.05 0.85 5.11
CA VAL A 75 -14.80 0.37 4.48
C VAL A 75 -13.60 0.84 5.29
N PHE A 76 -13.62 2.06 5.80
CA PHE A 76 -12.49 2.64 6.51
C PHE A 76 -12.62 2.61 8.03
N ALA A 77 -13.53 1.79 8.58
CA ALA A 77 -13.66 1.62 10.02
C ALA A 77 -12.35 1.04 10.61
N GLY A 78 -11.64 1.83 11.42
CA GLY A 78 -10.32 1.49 11.97
C GLY A 78 -9.12 2.00 11.15
N SER A 79 -9.39 2.72 10.06
CA SER A 79 -8.36 3.45 9.31
C SER A 79 -8.01 4.75 10.04
N ASN A 80 -6.74 5.13 10.06
CA ASN A 80 -6.27 6.32 10.78
C ASN A 80 -5.30 7.15 9.94
N CYS A 81 -5.23 8.43 10.25
CA CYS A 81 -4.25 9.34 9.69
C CYS A 81 -3.43 9.98 10.80
N GLN A 82 -2.15 10.16 10.53
CA GLN A 82 -1.22 10.90 11.37
C GLN A 82 -0.84 12.15 10.62
N ILE A 83 -1.18 13.31 11.19
CA ILE A 83 -0.95 14.62 10.58
C ILE A 83 0.06 15.37 11.45
N GLY A 84 1.16 15.85 10.88
CA GLY A 84 2.17 16.59 11.63
C GLY A 84 3.50 16.74 10.93
N LEU A 85 4.58 16.68 11.71
CA LEU A 85 5.96 16.90 11.29
C LEU A 85 6.66 15.59 10.93
N TYR A 86 7.35 15.65 9.80
CA TYR A 86 8.18 14.57 9.28
C TYR A 86 9.55 15.12 8.91
N ARG A 87 10.59 14.31 9.09
CA ARG A 87 11.92 14.59 8.55
C ARG A 87 12.20 13.60 7.42
N GLY A 88 12.18 14.08 6.18
CA GLY A 88 12.00 13.20 5.02
C GLY A 88 10.74 12.35 5.19
N ARG A 89 10.81 11.04 4.92
CA ARG A 89 9.71 10.08 5.17
C ARG A 89 9.70 9.49 6.59
N ARG A 90 10.38 10.10 7.56
CA ARG A 90 10.41 9.62 8.95
C ARG A 90 9.50 10.46 9.82
N HIS A 91 8.62 9.79 10.57
CA HIS A 91 7.73 10.42 11.53
C HIS A 91 8.53 11.09 12.65
N LYS A 92 8.22 12.36 12.95
CA LYS A 92 8.82 13.11 14.06
C LYS A 92 7.79 13.39 15.15
N LEU A 93 6.65 13.97 14.77
CA LEU A 93 5.56 14.31 15.70
C LEU A 93 4.26 14.42 14.91
N SER A 94 3.17 13.82 15.41
CA SER A 94 1.86 13.96 14.75
C SER A 94 0.73 13.85 15.75
N ILE A 95 -0.42 14.39 15.37
CA ILE A 95 -1.70 14.06 15.99
C ILE A 95 -2.31 12.93 15.17
N ALA A 96 -2.72 11.86 15.86
CA ALA A 96 -3.50 10.79 15.26
C ALA A 96 -4.98 11.18 15.27
N SER A 97 -5.65 10.99 14.15
CA SER A 97 -7.09 11.15 14.03
C SER A 97 -7.67 9.99 13.22
N ASP A 98 -8.94 9.69 13.46
CA ASP A 98 -9.68 8.81 12.58
C ASP A 98 -9.80 9.44 11.19
N ILE A 99 -9.74 8.63 10.14
CA ILE A 99 -9.83 9.15 8.78
C ILE A 99 -11.27 9.54 8.46
N ASP A 100 -11.47 10.83 8.17
CA ASP A 100 -12.63 11.26 7.39
C ASP A 100 -12.52 10.70 5.97
N TRP A 101 -13.57 10.01 5.54
CA TRP A 101 -13.60 9.12 4.38
C TRP A 101 -13.54 9.83 3.02
N ASP A 102 -13.62 11.15 2.99
CA ASP A 102 -13.68 12.01 1.80
C ASP A 102 -12.56 13.04 1.70
N ILE A 103 -11.85 13.33 2.78
CA ILE A 103 -10.80 14.36 2.78
C ILE A 103 -9.49 13.77 2.26
N SER A 104 -8.85 14.42 1.29
CA SER A 104 -7.55 14.01 0.74
C SER A 104 -6.37 14.36 1.68
N SER A 105 -5.23 13.68 1.57
CA SER A 105 -4.04 14.07 2.36
C SER A 105 -3.54 15.46 2.01
N ALA A 106 -3.63 15.88 0.74
CA ALA A 106 -3.23 17.22 0.33
C ALA A 106 -4.06 18.28 1.06
N GLU A 107 -5.38 18.10 1.14
CA GLU A 107 -6.26 18.99 1.88
C GLU A 107 -5.95 19.02 3.39
N LEU A 108 -5.58 17.88 3.99
CA LEU A 108 -5.14 17.84 5.38
C LEU A 108 -3.83 18.61 5.61
N ILE A 109 -2.92 18.58 4.64
CA ILE A 109 -1.68 19.38 4.66
C ILE A 109 -2.01 20.86 4.60
N ASP A 110 -2.89 21.28 3.68
CA ASP A 110 -3.32 22.68 3.55
C ASP A 110 -3.99 23.19 4.84
N ARG A 111 -4.87 22.38 5.45
CA ARG A 111 -5.49 22.72 6.74
C ARG A 111 -4.47 22.85 7.87
N LEU A 112 -3.42 22.02 7.88
CA LEU A 112 -2.35 22.13 8.88
C LEU A 112 -1.54 23.41 8.64
N TRP A 113 -1.20 23.71 7.38
CA TRP A 113 -0.47 24.91 6.98
C TRP A 113 -1.17 26.21 7.43
N ASP A 114 -2.49 26.26 7.27
CA ASP A 114 -3.30 27.43 7.63
C ASP A 114 -3.65 27.51 9.13
N SER A 115 -3.30 26.49 9.92
CA SER A 115 -3.64 26.44 11.34
C SER A 115 -2.62 27.15 12.23
N GLU A 116 -3.08 27.75 13.33
CA GLU A 116 -2.20 28.31 14.36
C GLU A 116 -1.24 27.25 14.93
N PHE A 117 -1.72 26.01 15.07
CA PHE A 117 -0.91 24.87 15.51
C PHE A 117 0.24 24.58 14.53
N GLY A 118 -0.03 24.62 13.22
CA GLY A 118 0.98 24.50 12.18
C GLY A 118 2.06 25.57 12.33
N GLY A 119 1.65 26.85 12.41
CA GLY A 119 2.57 27.98 12.57
C GLY A 119 3.40 27.97 13.86
N MET A 120 2.98 27.23 14.90
CA MET A 120 3.79 26.98 16.09
C MET A 120 4.85 25.89 15.89
N MET A 121 4.63 24.97 14.95
CA MET A 121 5.39 23.74 14.77
C MET A 121 6.55 23.88 13.78
N LEU A 122 6.34 24.63 12.70
CA LEU A 122 7.36 24.95 11.69
C LEU A 122 7.31 26.44 11.36
N ASP A 123 8.49 27.03 11.19
CA ASP A 123 8.62 28.38 10.66
C ASP A 123 8.33 28.39 9.16
N LYS A 124 7.84 29.52 8.64
CA LYS A 124 7.46 29.64 7.22
C LYS A 124 8.63 29.39 6.26
N GLU A 125 9.85 29.68 6.69
CA GLU A 125 11.08 29.51 5.90
C GLU A 125 11.58 28.07 5.91
N HIS A 126 10.99 27.20 6.73
CA HIS A 126 11.39 25.81 6.91
C HIS A 126 12.89 25.70 7.19
N SER A 127 13.35 26.50 8.16
CA SER A 127 14.76 26.65 8.53
C SER A 127 15.42 25.33 8.95
N ALA A 128 14.64 24.36 9.43
CA ALA A 128 15.08 23.01 9.71
C ALA A 128 15.06 22.14 8.44
N ILE A 129 16.20 22.04 7.76
CA ILE A 129 16.35 21.27 6.52
C ILE A 129 15.80 19.83 6.68
N GLY A 130 14.97 19.43 5.72
CA GLY A 130 14.34 18.11 5.67
C GLY A 130 13.08 17.99 6.52
N GLU A 131 12.76 18.97 7.37
CA GLU A 131 11.54 18.98 8.17
C GLU A 131 10.40 19.71 7.48
N GLN A 132 9.28 19.00 7.34
CA GLN A 132 8.12 19.51 6.63
C GLN A 132 6.85 18.90 7.19
N TYR A 133 5.71 19.50 6.85
CA TYR A 133 4.43 18.88 7.14
C TYR A 133 4.21 17.63 6.30
N GLY A 134 3.55 16.66 6.91
CA GLY A 134 3.17 15.45 6.22
C GLY A 134 1.96 14.77 6.83
N VAL A 135 1.44 13.82 6.07
CA VAL A 135 0.30 13.00 6.43
C VAL A 135 0.64 11.55 6.14
N ARG A 136 0.69 10.73 7.18
CA ARG A 136 0.67 9.27 7.03
C ARG A 136 -0.77 8.77 7.04
N ARG A 137 -1.16 7.98 6.06
CA ARG A 137 -2.44 7.26 6.05
C ARG A 137 -2.21 5.78 6.31
N VAL A 138 -3.15 5.18 7.02
CA VAL A 138 -3.24 3.72 7.18
C VAL A 138 -4.68 3.29 6.93
N TYR A 139 -4.89 2.51 5.87
CA TYR A 139 -6.19 1.95 5.52
C TYR A 139 -6.34 0.54 6.04
N ARG A 140 -7.32 0.35 6.93
CA ARG A 140 -7.70 -0.96 7.46
C ARG A 140 -9.10 -1.31 7.01
N LEU A 141 -9.22 -2.49 6.41
CA LEU A 141 -10.50 -3.08 6.01
C LEU A 141 -10.86 -4.17 6.99
N ARG A 142 -11.82 -3.90 7.88
CA ARG A 142 -12.25 -4.86 8.91
C ARG A 142 -12.52 -6.28 8.37
N LYS A 143 -13.21 -6.41 7.24
CA LYS A 143 -13.50 -7.72 6.64
C LYS A 143 -12.28 -8.49 6.14
N ILE A 144 -11.21 -7.78 5.75
CA ILE A 144 -9.94 -8.42 5.42
C ILE A 144 -9.24 -8.78 6.73
N SER A 145 -9.08 -7.81 7.63
CA SER A 145 -8.40 -7.98 8.92
C SER A 145 -8.99 -9.13 9.76
N ASP A 146 -10.32 -9.28 9.80
CA ASP A 146 -11.00 -10.33 10.58
C ASP A 146 -10.64 -11.75 10.10
N GLU A 147 -10.19 -11.90 8.86
CA GLU A 147 -9.83 -13.19 8.25
C GLU A 147 -8.32 -13.45 8.23
N LEU A 148 -7.51 -12.50 8.69
CA LEU A 148 -6.05 -12.63 8.76
C LEU A 148 -5.60 -13.28 10.07
N PRO A 149 -4.38 -13.86 10.09
CA PRO A 149 -3.72 -14.27 11.33
C PRO A 149 -3.64 -13.11 12.34
N ASP A 150 -3.67 -13.42 13.64
CA ASP A 150 -3.73 -12.40 14.71
C ASP A 150 -2.59 -11.38 14.61
N GLN A 151 -1.39 -11.81 14.24
CA GLN A 151 -0.22 -10.93 14.08
C GLN A 151 -0.34 -9.92 12.92
N ASP A 152 -1.24 -10.17 11.96
CA ASP A 152 -1.36 -9.40 10.72
C ASP A 152 -2.66 -8.58 10.66
N LYS A 153 -3.50 -8.61 11.71
CA LYS A 153 -4.80 -7.90 11.73
C LYS A 153 -4.69 -6.38 11.63
N ASP A 154 -3.59 -5.84 12.16
CA ASP A 154 -3.33 -4.40 12.21
C ASP A 154 -2.63 -3.85 10.97
N LEU A 155 -2.27 -4.73 10.02
CA LEU A 155 -1.62 -4.34 8.78
C LEU A 155 -2.51 -3.43 7.94
N ASP A 156 -1.84 -2.58 7.18
CA ASP A 156 -2.49 -1.83 6.12
C ASP A 156 -2.91 -2.73 4.97
N VAL A 157 -4.05 -2.43 4.34
CA VAL A 157 -4.50 -3.15 3.15
C VAL A 157 -3.46 -3.13 2.02
N LEU A 158 -2.68 -2.06 1.85
CA LEU A 158 -1.62 -1.99 0.86
C LEU A 158 -0.53 -3.02 1.14
N GLU A 159 -0.14 -3.17 2.41
CA GLU A 159 0.85 -4.17 2.82
C GLU A 159 0.33 -5.59 2.60
N ILE A 160 -0.93 -5.83 2.95
CA ILE A 160 -1.62 -7.11 2.69
C ILE A 160 -1.65 -7.42 1.19
N VAL A 161 -1.98 -6.44 0.35
CA VAL A 161 -2.01 -6.58 -1.12
C VAL A 161 -0.63 -6.89 -1.67
N ARG A 162 0.40 -6.16 -1.24
CA ARG A 162 1.79 -6.38 -1.64
C ARG A 162 2.24 -7.81 -1.31
N ARG A 163 2.00 -8.27 -0.08
CA ARG A 163 2.32 -9.64 0.35
C ARG A 163 1.54 -10.69 -0.45
N ALA A 164 0.26 -10.47 -0.70
CA ALA A 164 -0.58 -11.37 -1.48
C ALA A 164 -0.13 -11.49 -2.94
N LEU A 165 0.29 -10.37 -3.56
CA LEU A 165 0.82 -10.34 -4.92
C LEU A 165 2.14 -11.10 -5.02
N LEU A 166 3.04 -10.91 -4.04
CA LEU A 166 4.29 -11.67 -3.98
C LEU A 166 4.04 -13.17 -3.96
N ARG A 167 3.16 -13.64 -3.06
CA ARG A 167 2.80 -15.08 -2.97
C ARG A 167 2.15 -15.60 -4.25
N THR A 168 1.32 -14.78 -4.89
CA THR A 168 0.68 -15.15 -6.16
C THR A 168 1.69 -15.20 -7.30
N HIS A 169 2.63 -14.26 -7.35
CA HIS A 169 3.74 -14.27 -8.29
C HIS A 169 4.58 -15.54 -8.14
N ASP A 170 4.95 -15.90 -6.92
CA ASP A 170 5.72 -17.11 -6.65
C ASP A 170 4.95 -18.36 -7.12
N LEU A 171 3.66 -18.44 -6.81
CA LEU A 171 2.81 -19.54 -7.26
C LEU A 171 2.78 -19.66 -8.79
N LEU A 172 2.62 -18.54 -9.50
CA LEU A 172 2.70 -18.50 -10.97
C LEU A 172 4.10 -18.89 -11.47
N GLY A 173 5.15 -18.45 -10.80
CA GLY A 173 6.52 -18.87 -11.08
C GLY A 173 6.69 -20.39 -11.02
N PHE A 174 6.14 -21.05 -10.00
CA PHE A 174 6.15 -22.51 -9.89
C PHE A 174 5.35 -23.21 -10.99
N THR A 175 4.33 -22.57 -11.57
CA THR A 175 3.63 -23.19 -12.70
C THR A 175 4.53 -23.27 -13.94
N HIS A 176 5.36 -22.25 -14.16
CA HIS A 176 6.32 -22.21 -15.25
C HIS A 176 7.51 -23.16 -15.07
N THR A 177 7.85 -23.55 -13.84
CA THR A 177 8.92 -24.57 -13.63
C THR A 177 8.51 -25.94 -14.16
N MET A 178 7.20 -26.22 -14.28
CA MET A 178 6.71 -27.42 -14.97
C MET A 178 7.08 -27.45 -16.45
N ASP A 179 7.38 -26.29 -17.05
CA ASP A 179 7.84 -26.14 -18.43
C ASP A 179 9.37 -26.13 -18.55
N GLY A 180 10.07 -26.41 -17.44
CA GLY A 180 11.53 -26.32 -17.36
C GLY A 180 12.04 -24.88 -17.37
N GLN A 181 11.17 -23.88 -17.22
CA GLN A 181 11.59 -22.49 -17.10
C GLN A 181 12.08 -22.20 -15.68
N VAL A 182 13.13 -21.38 -15.59
CA VAL A 182 13.61 -20.84 -14.32
C VAL A 182 13.00 -19.45 -14.16
N VAL A 183 11.97 -19.34 -13.33
CA VAL A 183 11.42 -18.04 -12.95
C VAL A 183 12.15 -17.57 -11.70
N GLY A 184 12.77 -16.38 -11.78
CA GLY A 184 13.34 -15.74 -10.60
C GLY A 184 12.23 -15.43 -9.60
N LEU A 185 12.40 -15.88 -8.35
CA LEU A 185 11.52 -15.46 -7.27
C LEU A 185 11.77 -13.99 -6.99
N LEU A 186 10.70 -13.24 -6.71
CA LEU A 186 10.85 -11.86 -6.27
C LEU A 186 11.40 -11.87 -4.84
N SER A 187 12.36 -10.98 -4.57
CA SER A 187 12.84 -10.84 -3.19
C SER A 187 11.73 -10.26 -2.34
N GLY A 188 11.38 -10.94 -1.25
CA GLY A 188 10.43 -10.40 -0.27
C GLY A 188 10.89 -9.06 0.31
N GLU A 189 12.21 -8.78 0.29
CA GLU A 189 12.77 -7.51 0.74
C GLU A 189 12.34 -6.33 -0.14
N GLU A 190 12.16 -6.53 -1.45
CA GLU A 190 11.72 -5.46 -2.37
C GLU A 190 10.26 -5.08 -2.11
N VAL A 191 9.43 -6.06 -1.78
CA VAL A 191 7.99 -5.90 -1.54
C VAL A 191 7.71 -5.38 -0.13
N ALA A 192 8.47 -5.85 0.86
CA ALA A 192 8.40 -5.43 2.27
C ALA A 192 9.32 -4.24 2.60
N ASN A 193 9.96 -3.62 1.58
CA ASN A 193 10.87 -2.51 1.80
C ASN A 193 10.12 -1.34 2.47
N SER A 194 10.48 -1.08 3.73
CA SER A 194 9.86 -0.05 4.57
C SER A 194 10.00 1.35 3.97
N LEU A 195 11.05 1.62 3.19
CA LEU A 195 11.23 2.88 2.47
C LEU A 195 10.21 3.03 1.34
N THR A 196 10.05 2.02 0.48
CA THR A 196 9.06 2.05 -0.61
C THR A 196 7.63 2.11 -0.10
N TYR A 197 7.39 1.54 1.08
CA TYR A 197 6.10 1.60 1.74
C TYR A 197 5.85 2.99 2.34
N ALA A 198 6.85 3.59 2.99
CA ALA A 198 6.77 4.95 3.50
C ALA A 198 6.59 5.99 2.38
N GLN A 199 7.22 5.77 1.23
CA GLN A 199 7.03 6.59 0.02
C GLN A 199 5.60 6.58 -0.50
N VAL A 200 4.80 5.54 -0.23
CA VAL A 200 3.39 5.50 -0.66
C VAL A 200 2.44 5.96 0.42
N THR A 201 2.77 5.69 1.70
CA THR A 201 1.83 5.89 2.81
C THR A 201 1.98 7.22 3.53
N ILE A 202 3.08 7.93 3.33
CA ILE A 202 3.32 9.27 3.85
C ILE A 202 3.30 10.21 2.65
N LEU A 203 2.51 11.28 2.71
CA LEU A 203 2.54 12.39 1.76
C LEU A 203 3.17 13.58 2.48
N LEU A 204 4.14 14.21 1.85
CA LEU A 204 4.82 15.41 2.34
C LEU A 204 4.31 16.62 1.56
N GLU A 205 4.41 17.81 2.14
CA GLU A 205 3.96 19.01 1.45
C GLU A 205 4.76 19.33 0.18
N SER A 206 6.04 18.95 0.14
CA SER A 206 6.87 19.04 -1.07
C SER A 206 6.47 18.04 -2.17
N ASP A 207 5.68 17.00 -1.85
CA ASP A 207 5.05 16.18 -2.89
C ASP A 207 3.90 16.91 -3.55
N VAL A 208 3.13 17.69 -2.76
CA VAL A 208 1.95 18.43 -3.23
C VAL A 208 2.39 19.71 -3.95
N ARG A 209 3.45 20.36 -3.46
CA ARG A 209 3.99 21.64 -3.94
C ARG A 209 5.51 21.52 -4.11
N PRO A 210 6.00 20.88 -5.19
CA PRO A 210 7.43 20.64 -5.41
C PRO A 210 8.29 21.92 -5.44
N GLU A 211 7.69 23.05 -5.81
CA GLU A 211 8.33 24.37 -5.82
C GLU A 211 8.79 24.84 -4.44
N LEU A 212 8.23 24.31 -3.35
CA LEU A 212 8.59 24.69 -1.98
C LEU A 212 10.06 24.42 -1.67
N LEU A 213 10.64 23.35 -2.20
CA LEU A 213 12.05 23.00 -1.96
C LEU A 213 13.00 24.10 -2.46
N GLN A 214 12.65 24.73 -3.59
CA GLN A 214 13.40 25.86 -4.12
C GLN A 214 13.17 27.13 -3.29
N LEU A 215 11.94 27.36 -2.84
CA LEU A 215 11.59 28.52 -2.02
C LEU A 215 12.28 28.49 -0.65
N TRP A 216 12.45 27.31 -0.05
CA TRP A 216 13.18 27.12 1.21
C TRP A 216 14.69 27.06 1.05
N ASN A 217 15.20 27.08 -0.19
CA ASN A 217 16.62 27.01 -0.51
C ASN A 217 17.32 25.79 0.13
N TRP A 218 16.63 24.64 0.14
CA TRP A 218 17.18 23.40 0.66
C TRP A 218 18.19 22.78 -0.31
N PRO A 219 19.24 22.09 0.19
CA PRO A 219 20.11 21.29 -0.66
C PRO A 219 19.36 20.08 -1.23
N ASP A 220 19.91 19.45 -2.27
CA ASP A 220 19.39 18.17 -2.73
C ASP A 220 19.55 17.11 -1.63
N LEU A 221 18.42 16.59 -1.16
CA LEU A 221 18.34 15.55 -0.10
C LEU A 221 18.16 14.14 -0.68
N GLY A 222 18.23 13.98 -2.01
CA GLY A 222 18.20 12.68 -2.68
C GLY A 222 16.96 11.84 -2.33
N GLU A 223 17.19 10.58 -1.94
CA GLU A 223 16.12 9.59 -1.69
C GLU A 223 15.14 9.97 -0.59
N GLU A 224 15.52 10.85 0.35
CA GLU A 224 14.67 11.27 1.46
C GLU A 224 13.49 12.14 1.02
N LEU A 225 13.64 12.84 -0.10
CA LEU A 225 12.65 13.75 -0.69
C LEU A 225 12.25 13.36 -2.11
N LEU A 226 12.51 12.11 -2.53
CA LEU A 226 12.00 11.65 -3.81
C LEU A 226 10.47 11.80 -3.83
N PRO A 227 9.93 12.55 -4.81
CA PRO A 227 8.51 12.82 -4.88
C PRO A 227 7.75 11.55 -5.20
N ILE A 228 6.54 11.43 -4.67
CA ILE A 228 5.63 10.34 -5.05
C ILE A 228 5.20 10.55 -6.52
N PRO A 229 5.47 9.60 -7.43
CA PRO A 229 5.02 9.74 -8.81
C PRO A 229 3.49 9.85 -8.86
N ASN A 230 2.98 10.90 -9.49
CA ASN A 230 1.55 11.19 -9.71
C ASN A 230 0.79 11.75 -8.49
N PHE A 231 1.47 12.42 -7.56
CA PHE A 231 0.85 13.48 -6.76
C PHE A 231 1.08 14.85 -7.41
#